data_AF-A0A6P0Y343-F1
#
_entry.id   AF-A0A6P0Y343-F1
#
_cell.length_a   1.000
_cell.length_b   1.000
_cell.length_c   1.000
_cell.angle_alpha   90.00
_cell.angle_beta   90.00
_cell.angle_gamma   90.00
#
_symmetry.space_group_name_H-M   'P 1'
#
loop_
_entity.id
_entity.type
_entity.pdbx_description
1 polymer ?
#
loop_
_entity_poly.entity_id
_entity_poly.type
_entity_poly.pdbx_seq_one_letter_code
_entity_poly.pdbx_strand_id
1 'polypeptide(L)'
;MLFNSYVFIFCFLPLTLIIFFGLTRFGLIKAAKVWLTASSFAFYGYWNVAYLPLLIISILWNYKMGQSIAEAKPESKQANILLWVGVAVNLAIISYYKYANFFLDSVNSVVST
;
A
#
# COMPACT_ATOMS: atom_id res chain seq x y z
N MET A 1 4.13 4.44 13.02
CA MET A 1 4.76 5.68 13.52
C MET A 1 4.24 6.81 12.65
N LEU A 2 3.99 8.01 13.19
CA LEU A 2 3.51 9.12 12.36
C LEU A 2 4.68 9.80 11.64
N PHE A 3 4.44 10.29 10.42
CA PHE A 3 5.45 11.02 9.63
C PHE A 3 5.95 12.29 10.33
N ASN A 4 5.10 12.95 11.12
CA ASN A 4 5.46 14.14 11.89
C ASN A 4 6.11 13.84 13.25
N SER A 5 6.34 12.57 13.58
CA SER A 5 6.95 12.20 14.87
C SER A 5 8.47 12.42 14.85
N TYR A 6 9.03 12.83 16.00
CA TYR A 6 10.48 12.99 16.17
C TYR A 6 11.26 11.71 15.89
N VAL A 7 10.70 10.55 16.28
CA VAL A 7 11.29 9.23 16.01
C VAL A 7 11.41 8.98 14.51
N PHE A 8 10.43 9.42 13.71
CA PHE A 8 10.51 9.28 12.25
C PHE A 8 11.62 10.16 11.68
N ILE A 9 11.59 11.45 12.04
CA ILE A 9 12.46 12.47 11.44
C ILE A 9 13.94 12.25 11.83
N PHE A 10 14.21 11.94 13.10
CA PHE A 10 15.58 11.90 13.62
C PHE A 10 16.19 10.50 13.70
N CYS A 11 15.37 9.43 13.76
CA CYS A 11 15.89 8.07 13.86
C CYS A 11 15.61 7.26 12.60
N PHE A 12 14.34 7.04 12.29
CA PHE A 12 13.94 6.11 11.24
C PHE A 12 14.39 6.55 9.84
N LEU A 13 14.13 7.82 9.47
CA LEU A 13 14.46 8.35 8.16
C LEU A 13 15.99 8.39 7.93
N PRO A 14 16.82 8.96 8.84
CA PRO A 14 18.27 8.96 8.66
C PRO A 14 18.84 7.55 8.58
N LEU A 15 18.41 6.64 9.45
CA LEU A 15 18.86 5.25 9.44
C LEU A 15 18.51 4.54 8.12
N THR A 16 17.28 4.71 7.64
CA THR A 16 16.82 4.13 6.38
C THR A 16 17.66 4.60 5.21
N LEU A 17 17.96 5.91 5.15
CA LEU A 17 18.75 6.51 4.08
C LEU A 17 20.23 6.10 4.16
N ILE A 18 20.84 6.09 5.34
CA ILE A 18 22.23 5.67 5.53
C ILE A 18 22.44 4.25 5.01
N ILE A 19 21.55 3.32 5.38
CA ILE A 19 21.63 1.93 4.92
C ILE A 19 21.37 1.83 3.42
N PHE A 20 20.37 2.55 2.90
CA PHE A 20 20.06 2.55 1.45
C PHE A 20 21.24 3.05 0.60
N PHE A 21 21.82 4.20 0.95
CA PHE A 21 22.97 4.76 0.23
C PHE A 21 24.23 3.93 0.45
N GLY A 22 24.43 3.35 1.64
CA GLY A 22 25.51 2.41 1.92
C GLY A 22 25.45 1.19 1.01
N LEU A 23 24.31 0.49 0.97
CA LEU A 23 24.09 -0.66 0.10
C LEU A 23 24.27 -0.32 -1.38
N THR A 24 23.79 0.86 -1.80
CA THR A 24 23.95 1.35 -3.18
C THR A 24 25.43 1.60 -3.51
N ARG A 25 26.19 2.18 -2.58
CA ARG A 25 27.63 2.44 -2.74
C ARG A 25 28.46 1.16 -2.90
N PHE A 26 28.04 0.07 -2.27
CA PHE A 26 28.67 -1.25 -2.43
C PHE A 26 28.18 -2.01 -3.68
N GLY A 27 27.40 -1.40 -4.56
CA GLY A 27 26.84 -2.04 -5.75
C GLY A 27 25.71 -3.04 -5.46
N LEU A 28 25.22 -3.12 -4.22
CA LEU A 28 24.18 -4.05 -3.79
C LEU A 28 22.77 -3.50 -4.08
N ILE A 29 22.50 -3.16 -5.34
CA ILE A 29 21.25 -2.47 -5.74
C ILE A 29 20.00 -3.28 -5.38
N LYS A 30 20.04 -4.61 -5.54
CA LYS A 30 18.92 -5.49 -5.16
C LYS A 30 18.64 -5.42 -3.65
N ALA A 31 19.70 -5.46 -2.84
CA ALA A 31 19.57 -5.36 -1.38
C ALA A 31 19.05 -3.98 -0.97
N ALA A 32 19.50 -2.90 -1.63
CA ALA A 32 19.01 -1.55 -1.37
C ALA A 32 17.49 -1.42 -1.63
N LYS A 33 16.98 -2.02 -2.72
CA LYS A 33 15.55 -2.07 -3.02
C LYS A 33 14.77 -2.85 -1.96
N VAL A 34 15.25 -4.04 -1.60
CA VAL A 34 14.63 -4.87 -0.55
C VAL A 34 14.61 -4.14 0.78
N TRP A 35 15.70 -3.45 1.15
CA TRP A 35 15.78 -2.63 2.35
C TRP A 35 14.72 -1.53 2.36
N LEU A 36 14.54 -0.81 1.24
CA LEU A 36 13.55 0.26 1.16
C LEU A 36 12.12 -0.28 1.28
N THR A 37 11.83 -1.42 0.65
CA THR A 37 10.53 -2.09 0.76
C THR A 37 10.27 -2.59 2.18
N ALA A 38 11.26 -3.25 2.81
CA ALA A 38 11.17 -3.72 4.18
C ALA A 38 10.98 -2.56 5.17
N SER A 39 11.71 -1.46 4.98
CA SER A 39 11.57 -0.24 5.79
C SER A 39 10.17 0.33 5.66
N SER A 40 9.62 0.38 4.43
CA SER A 40 8.25 0.82 4.19
C SER A 40 7.23 -0.05 4.94
N PHE A 41 7.37 -1.38 4.89
CA PHE A 41 6.50 -2.28 5.65
C PHE A 41 6.67 -2.13 7.17
N ALA A 42 7.89 -1.98 7.67
CA ALA A 42 8.12 -1.71 9.09
C ALA A 42 7.45 -0.41 9.55
N PHE A 43 7.54 0.65 8.72
CA PHE A 43 6.89 1.93 9.00
C PHE A 43 5.36 1.83 9.09
N TYR A 44 4.74 1.20 8.09
CA TYR A 44 3.29 1.01 8.06
C TYR A 44 2.81 0.01 9.12
N GLY A 45 3.57 -1.05 9.36
CA GLY A 45 3.27 -2.07 10.36
C GLY A 45 3.39 -1.59 11.81
N TYR A 46 4.18 -0.54 12.06
CA TYR A 46 4.35 0.03 13.39
C TYR A 46 3.03 0.48 14.01
N TRP A 47 2.07 0.97 13.21
CA TRP A 47 0.78 1.42 13.73
C TRP A 47 -0.11 0.24 14.12
N ASN A 48 -0.34 -0.67 13.17
CA ASN A 48 -1.06 -1.92 13.43
C ASN A 48 -0.70 -2.95 12.35
N VAL A 49 -0.04 -4.02 12.78
CA VAL A 49 0.42 -5.10 11.91
C VAL A 49 -0.75 -5.83 11.22
N ALA A 50 -1.96 -5.81 11.80
CA ALA A 50 -3.13 -6.45 11.22
C ALA A 50 -3.56 -5.84 9.86
N TYR A 51 -3.20 -4.57 9.59
CA TYR A 51 -3.46 -3.94 8.30
C TYR A 51 -2.38 -4.21 7.24
N LEU A 52 -1.25 -4.79 7.65
CA LEU A 52 -0.12 -5.03 6.78
C LEU A 52 -0.41 -6.07 5.68
N PRO A 53 -1.10 -7.20 5.95
CA PRO A 53 -1.53 -8.13 4.90
C PRO A 53 -2.43 -7.45 3.85
N LEU A 54 -3.38 -6.62 4.28
CA LEU A 54 -4.24 -5.88 3.37
C LEU A 54 -3.42 -4.93 2.48
N LEU A 55 -2.49 -4.19 3.06
CA LEU A 55 -1.62 -3.28 2.33
C LEU A 55 -0.76 -4.04 1.30
N ILE A 56 -0.21 -5.20 1.67
CA ILE A 56 0.54 -6.05 0.73
C ILE A 56 -0.36 -6.52 -0.42
N ILE A 57 -1.57 -7.01 -0.13
CA ILE A 57 -2.52 -7.46 -1.16
C ILE A 57 -2.86 -6.29 -2.10
N SER A 58 -3.13 -5.10 -1.55
CA SER A 58 -3.43 -3.90 -2.34
C SER A 58 -2.25 -3.51 -3.25
N ILE A 59 -1.02 -3.54 -2.74
CA ILE A 59 0.18 -3.25 -3.54
C ILE A 59 0.33 -4.26 -4.67
N LEU A 60 0.21 -5.56 -4.37
CA LEU A 60 0.34 -6.63 -5.37
C LEU A 60 -0.74 -6.54 -6.44
N TRP A 61 -1.98 -6.23 -6.04
CA TRP A 61 -3.08 -6.02 -6.97
C TRP A 61 -2.81 -4.85 -7.91
N ASN A 62 -2.46 -3.68 -7.36
CA ASN A 62 -2.16 -2.49 -8.15
C ASN A 62 -0.94 -2.69 -9.06
N TYR A 63 0.10 -3.38 -8.58
CA TYR A 63 1.28 -3.71 -9.37
C TYR A 63 0.92 -4.60 -10.57
N LYS A 64 0.13 -5.67 -10.35
CA LYS A 64 -0.35 -6.55 -11.43
C LYS A 64 -1.22 -5.81 -12.44
N MET A 65 -2.17 -5.00 -11.97
CA MET A 65 -3.02 -4.21 -12.88
C MET A 65 -2.20 -3.22 -13.70
N GLY A 66 -1.26 -2.50 -13.07
CA GLY A 66 -0.36 -1.58 -13.76
C GLY A 66 0.49 -2.29 -14.82
N GLN A 67 1.03 -3.46 -14.51
CA GLN A 67 1.77 -4.27 -15.47
C GLN A 67 0.88 -4.75 -16.64
N SER A 68 -0.31 -5.29 -16.36
CA SER A 68 -1.23 -5.75 -17.40
C SER A 68 -1.73 -4.61 -18.30
N ILE A 69 -1.88 -3.39 -17.76
CA ILE A 69 -2.21 -2.20 -18.56
C ILE A 69 -1.03 -1.82 -19.46
N ALA A 70 0.20 -1.85 -18.94
CA ALA A 70 1.41 -1.53 -19.72
C ALA A 70 1.69 -2.54 -20.85
N GLU A 71 1.32 -3.80 -20.65
CA GLU A 71 1.43 -4.87 -21.67
C GLU A 71 0.30 -4.83 -22.71
N ALA A 72 -0.84 -4.20 -22.39
CA ALA A 72 -1.93 -4.03 -23.32
C ALA A 72 -1.60 -2.99 -24.40
N LYS A 73 -2.18 -3.15 -25.59
CA LYS A 73 -2.02 -2.15 -26.66
C LYS A 73 -2.51 -0.78 -26.18
N PRO A 74 -1.76 0.31 -26.45
CA PRO A 74 -2.22 1.66 -26.17
C PRO A 74 -3.62 1.89 -26.74
N GLU A 75 -4.49 2.52 -25.95
CA GLU A 75 -5.89 2.84 -26.31
C GLU A 75 -6.81 1.63 -26.59
N SER A 76 -6.37 0.42 -26.26
CA SER A 76 -7.22 -0.76 -26.40
C SER A 76 -8.36 -0.79 -25.38
N LYS A 77 -9.50 -1.38 -25.77
CA LYS A 77 -10.61 -1.67 -24.84
C LYS A 77 -10.14 -2.47 -23.63
N GLN A 78 -9.17 -3.36 -23.81
CA GLN A 78 -8.59 -4.17 -22.73
C GLN A 78 -7.88 -3.29 -21.68
N ALA A 79 -7.03 -2.35 -22.10
CA ALA A 79 -6.34 -1.42 -21.18
C ALA A 79 -7.34 -0.60 -20.36
N ASN A 80 -8.41 -0.11 -21.00
CA ASN A 80 -9.46 0.65 -20.32
C ASN A 80 -10.24 -0.21 -19.30
N ILE A 81 -10.60 -1.45 -19.65
CA ILE A 81 -11.28 -2.36 -18.71
C ILE A 81 -10.38 -2.65 -17.50
N LEU A 82 -9.10 -2.95 -17.72
CA LEU A 82 -8.14 -3.22 -16.64
C LEU A 82 -8.00 -2.02 -15.70
N LEU A 83 -7.97 -0.80 -16.24
CA LEU A 83 -7.96 0.43 -15.44
C LEU A 83 -9.22 0.56 -14.58
N TRP A 84 -10.41 0.40 -15.19
CA TRP A 84 -11.68 0.50 -14.46
C TRP A 84 -11.80 -0.55 -13.36
N VAL A 85 -11.41 -1.80 -13.64
CA VAL A 85 -11.39 -2.88 -12.64
C VAL A 85 -10.41 -2.57 -11.51
N GLY A 86 -9.20 -2.10 -11.83
CA GLY A 86 -8.21 -1.69 -10.84
C GLY A 86 -8.72 -0.60 -9.90
N VAL A 87 -9.33 0.45 -10.46
CA VAL A 87 -9.92 1.56 -9.69
C VAL A 87 -11.10 1.08 -8.85
N ALA A 88 -12.01 0.29 -9.42
CA ALA A 88 -13.18 -0.22 -8.72
C ALA A 88 -12.79 -1.04 -7.48
N VAL A 89 -11.78 -1.91 -7.58
CA VAL A 89 -11.29 -2.69 -6.43
C VAL A 89 -10.69 -1.79 -5.35
N ASN A 90 -9.90 -0.78 -5.71
CA ASN A 90 -9.36 0.16 -4.73
C ASN A 90 -10.48 0.93 -4.00
N LEU A 91 -11.48 1.41 -4.74
CA LEU A 91 -12.64 2.10 -4.16
C LEU A 91 -13.45 1.18 -3.26
N ALA A 92 -13.63 -0.09 -3.64
CA ALA A 92 -14.32 -1.08 -2.82
C ALA A 92 -13.60 -1.31 -1.48
N ILE A 93 -12.27 -1.45 -1.51
CA ILE A 93 -11.45 -1.61 -0.29
C ILE A 93 -11.57 -0.37 0.61
N ILE A 94 -11.44 0.84 0.06
CA ILE A 94 -11.59 2.08 0.83
C ILE A 94 -12.99 2.19 1.42
N SER A 95 -14.01 1.86 0.63
CA SER A 95 -15.41 1.91 1.06
C SER A 95 -15.68 0.95 2.21
N TYR A 96 -15.17 -0.29 2.10
CA TYR A 96 -15.25 -1.27 3.18
C TYR A 96 -14.56 -0.75 4.45
N TYR A 97 -13.31 -0.30 4.37
CA TYR A 97 -12.57 0.16 5.54
C TYR A 97 -13.18 1.39 6.22
N LYS A 98 -13.75 2.31 5.45
CA LYS A 98 -14.27 3.57 5.96
C LYS A 98 -15.72 3.46 6.44
N TYR A 99 -16.54 2.63 5.77
CA TYR A 99 -17.99 2.63 5.98
C TYR A 99 -18.55 1.30 6.47
N ALA A 100 -17.78 0.20 6.55
CA ALA A 100 -18.34 -1.09 6.98
C ALA A 100 -19.03 -1.01 8.35
N ASN A 101 -18.40 -0.37 9.35
CA ASN A 101 -19.01 -0.21 10.66
C ASN A 101 -20.25 0.70 10.61
N PHE A 102 -20.20 1.79 9.83
CA PHE A 102 -21.37 2.66 9.63
C PHE A 102 -22.56 1.90 9.02
N PHE A 103 -22.32 1.01 8.06
CA PHE A 103 -23.36 0.17 7.47
C PHE A 103 -23.91 -0.84 8.48
N LEU A 104 -23.03 -1.49 9.25
CA LEU A 104 -23.44 -2.42 10.31
C LEU A 104 -24.28 -1.71 11.39
N ASP A 105 -23.84 -0.55 11.84
CA ASP A 105 -24.55 0.27 12.83
C ASP A 105 -25.92 0.75 12.29
N SER A 106 -26.00 1.11 11.01
CA SER A 106 -27.24 1.51 10.35
C SER A 106 -28.23 0.35 10.24
N VAL A 107 -27.76 -0.86 9.89
CA VAL A 107 -28.62 -2.05 9.85
C VAL A 107 -29.06 -2.44 11.26
N ASN A 108 -28.17 -2.42 12.24
CA ASN A 108 -28.49 -2.77 13.63
C ASN A 108 -29.55 -1.82 14.22
N SER A 109 -29.39 -0.51 13.98
CA SER A 109 -30.35 0.50 14.44
C SER A 109 -31.75 0.40 13.80
N VAL A 110 -31.86 -0.07 12.56
CA VAL A 110 -33.15 -0.29 11.88
C VAL A 110 -33.78 -1.63 12.28
N VAL A 111 -32.97 -2.66 12.54
CA VAL A 111 -33.43 -4.01 12.90
C VAL A 111 -33.69 -4.16 14.40
N SER A 112 -33.39 -3.13 15.21
CA SER A 112 -33.63 -3.09 16.66
C SER A 112 -33.03 -4.30 17.40
N THR A 113 -31.80 -4.66 17.04
CA THR A 113 -30.85 -5.42 17.86
C THR A 113 -29.65 -4.52 18.13
#